data_AF-A0A3C1PM22-F1
#
_entry.id   AF-A0A3C1PM22-F1
#
_cell.length_a   1.000
_cell.length_b   1.000
_cell.length_c   1.000
_cell.angle_alpha   90.00
_cell.angle_beta   90.00
_cell.angle_gamma   90.00
#
_symmetry.space_group_name_H-M   'P 1'
#
loop_
_entity.id
_entity.type
_entity.pdbx_description
1 polymer ?
#
loop_
_entity_poly.entity_id
_entity_poly.type
_entity_poly.pdbx_seq_one_letter_code
_entity_poly.pdbx_strand_id
1 'polypeptide(L)' 'MRYPLIVFFLSCQILLGQNSRPYIQISLEQGLPQSQVMSLYQDSKGFMWIGTKGGLCRYDGKNSKNYGKKEGLVNLIP' A
#
# COMPACT_ATOMS: atom_id res chain seq x y z
N MET A 1 28.21 1.87 42.06
CA MET A 1 26.76 1.62 41.92
C MET A 1 26.07 2.71 41.09
N ARG A 2 26.43 2.93 39.81
CA ARG A 2 25.96 4.10 39.04
C ARG A 2 25.24 3.80 37.72
N TYR A 3 25.30 2.57 37.20
CA TYR A 3 24.79 2.24 35.86
C TYR A 3 23.48 1.42 35.75
N PRO A 4 22.86 0.84 36.80
CA PRO A 4 21.73 -0.07 36.60
C PRO A 4 20.50 0.65 36.01
N LEU A 5 20.31 1.93 36.32
CA LEU A 5 19.20 2.72 35.79
C LEU A 5 19.33 3.00 34.28
N ILE A 6 20.57 3.22 33.81
CA ILE A 6 20.86 3.53 32.39
C ILE A 6 20.66 2.27 31.53
N VAL A 7 21.12 1.12 32.02
CA VAL A 7 20.94 -0.17 31.34
C VAL A 7 19.46 -0.55 31.27
N PHE A 8 18.69 -0.29 32.34
CA PHE A 8 17.25 -0.51 32.36
C PHE A 8 16.49 0.40 31.37
N PHE A 9 16.91 1.66 31.24
CA PHE A 9 16.27 2.58 30.30
C PHE A 9 16.55 2.19 28.84
N LEU A 10 17.79 1.79 28.53
CA LEU A 10 18.19 1.34 27.19
C LEU A 10 17.52 0.03 26.79
N SER A 11 17.37 -0.94 27.71
CA SER A 11 16.70 -2.21 27.41
C SER A 11 15.20 -2.02 27.19
N CYS A 12 14.56 -1.08 27.90
CA CYS A 12 13.14 -0.79 27.77
C CYS A 12 12.76 -0.25 26.37
N GLN A 13 13.61 0.61 25.78
CA GLN A 13 13.38 1.14 24.43
C GLN A 13 13.40 0.05 23.34
N ILE A 14 14.24 -0.97 23.51
CA ILE A 14 14.38 -2.08 22.54
C ILE A 14 13.15 -3.02 22.61
N LEU A 15 12.59 -3.22 23.81
CA LEU A 15 11.42 -4.08 24.05
C LEU A 15 10.10 -3.43 23.62
N LEU A 16 10.00 -2.10 23.66
CA LEU A 16 8.80 -1.35 23.26
C LEU A 16 8.75 -1.04 21.74
N GLY A 17 9.81 -1.38 20.99
CA GLY A 17 9.90 -1.18 19.55
C GLY A 17 9.09 -2.17 18.71
N GLN A 18 7.78 -2.28 18.92
CA GLN A 18 6.92 -2.93 17.93
C GLN A 18 6.69 -1.95 16.78
N ASN A 19 7.53 -2.06 15.75
CA ASN A 19 7.36 -1.30 14.52
C ASN A 19 6.11 -1.79 13.78
N SER A 20 4.95 -1.24 14.12
CA SER A 20 3.75 -1.30 13.29
C SER A 20 4.09 -0.62 11.96
N ARG A 21 4.46 -1.40 10.95
CA ARG A 21 4.66 -0.88 9.61
C ARG A 21 3.31 -0.33 9.15
N PRO A 22 3.19 0.97 8.86
CA PRO A 22 1.94 1.50 8.34
C PRO A 22 1.64 0.77 7.03
N TYR A 23 0.47 0.13 6.97
CA TYR A 23 -0.02 -0.47 5.73
C TYR A 23 -0.86 0.57 5.00
N ILE A 24 -0.77 0.56 3.67
CA ILE A 24 -1.63 1.39 2.83
C ILE A 24 -2.85 0.54 2.48
N GLN A 25 -4.03 1.01 2.86
CA GLN A 25 -5.28 0.39 2.47
C GLN A 25 -5.86 1.11 1.25
N ILE A 26 -6.14 0.35 0.19
CA ILE A 26 -6.81 0.84 -1.00
C ILE A 26 -8.01 -0.08 -1.26
N SER A 27 -9.20 0.40 -0.95
CA SER A 27 -10.49 -0.26 -1.10
C SER A 27 -11.36 0.45 -2.14
N LEU A 28 -12.58 -0.03 -2.35
CA LEU A 28 -13.58 0.62 -3.20
C LEU A 28 -13.81 2.09 -2.79
N GLU A 29 -13.84 2.37 -1.49
CA GLU A 29 -14.07 3.73 -0.94
C GLU A 29 -12.87 4.66 -1.20
N GLN A 30 -11.67 4.09 -1.32
CA GLN A 30 -10.41 4.82 -1.57
C GLN A 30 -10.07 4.89 -3.08
N GLY A 31 -11.01 4.46 -3.93
CA GLY A 31 -10.93 4.60 -5.38
C GLY A 31 -10.42 3.37 -6.13
N LEU A 32 -10.42 2.18 -5.53
CA LEU A 32 -10.21 0.94 -6.29
C LEU A 32 -11.48 0.63 -7.12
N PRO A 33 -11.36 0.28 -8.42
CA PRO A 33 -12.53 0.05 -9.26
C PRO A 33 -13.27 -1.25 -8.94
N GLN A 34 -12.58 -2.24 -8.38
CA GLN A 34 -13.16 -3.48 -7.87
C GLN A 34 -12.29 -4.06 -6.75
N SER A 35 -12.88 -4.67 -5.71
CA SER A 35 -12.17 -5.26 -4.58
C SER A 35 -11.27 -6.45 -4.94
N GLN A 36 -11.57 -7.14 -6.05
CA GLN A 36 -10.79 -8.28 -6.51
C GLN A 36 -9.58 -7.81 -7.34
N VAL A 37 -8.41 -7.83 -6.71
CA VAL A 37 -7.12 -7.59 -7.35
C VAL A 37 -6.65 -8.88 -8.03
N MET A 38 -6.32 -8.77 -9.32
CA MET A 38 -5.83 -9.86 -10.17
C MET A 38 -4.32 -9.75 -10.43
N SER A 39 -3.79 -8.52 -10.47
CA SER A 39 -2.36 -8.28 -10.70
C SER A 39 -1.89 -7.00 -10.03
N LEU A 40 -0.60 -6.97 -9.71
CA LEU A 40 0.08 -5.83 -9.10
C LEU A 40 1.44 -5.65 -9.76
N TYR A 41 1.75 -4.43 -10.19
CA TYR A 41 3.03 -4.08 -10.80
C TYR A 41 3.48 -2.70 -10.35
N GLN A 42 4.76 -2.50 -10.07
CA GLN A 42 5.33 -1.18 -9.81
C GLN A 42 6.16 -0.76 -11.01
N ASP A 43 5.90 0.44 -11.55
CA ASP A 43 6.73 0.97 -12.63
C ASP A 43 8.02 1.61 -12.11
N SER A 44 8.93 1.94 -13.03
CA SER A 44 10.23 2.53 -12.70
C SER A 44 10.14 3.95 -12.11
N LYS A 45 8.97 4.60 -12.19
CA LYS A 45 8.70 5.91 -11.59
C LYS A 45 8.10 5.78 -10.19
N GLY A 46 7.85 4.55 -9.73
CA GLY A 46 7.30 4.24 -8.42
C GLY A 46 5.78 4.18 -8.37
N PHE A 47 5.06 4.31 -9.49
CA PHE A 47 3.61 4.15 -9.49
C PHE A 47 3.22 2.68 -9.35
N MET A 48 2.21 2.42 -8.54
CA MET A 48 1.61 1.10 -8.38
C MET A 48 0.45 0.94 -9.36
N TRP A 49 0.54 -0.07 -10.21
CA TRP A 49 -0.49 -0.47 -11.16
C TRP A 49 -1.21 -1.70 -10.61
N ILE A 50 -2.49 -1.56 -10.34
CA ILE A 50 -3.35 -2.56 -9.72
C ILE A 50 -4.38 -2.99 -10.77
N GLY A 51 -4.23 -4.20 -11.26
CA GLY A 51 -5.18 -4.80 -12.17
C GLY A 51 -6.33 -5.44 -11.41
N THR A 52 -7.55 -5.02 -11.70
CA THR A 52 -8.77 -5.60 -11.14
C THR A 52 -9.66 -6.12 -12.26
N LYS A 53 -10.64 -6.97 -11.94
CA LYS A 53 -11.65 -7.39 -12.91
C LYS A 53 -12.50 -6.23 -13.47
N GLY A 54 -12.55 -5.09 -12.77
CA GLY A 54 -13.29 -3.90 -13.17
C GLY A 54 -12.48 -2.87 -13.96
N GLY A 55 -11.18 -3.12 -14.13
CA GLY A 55 -10.26 -2.23 -14.84
C GLY A 55 -8.93 -2.08 -14.12
N LEU A 56 -8.15 -1.10 -14.56
CA LEU A 56 -6.80 -0.83 -14.08
C LEU A 56 -6.81 0.40 -13.17
N CYS A 57 -6.20 0.30 -12.00
CA CYS A 57 -5.99 1.42 -11.09
C CYS A 57 -4.51 1.77 -11.03
N ARG A 58 -4.17 3.05 -11.15
CA ARG A 58 -2.82 3.57 -10.91
C ARG A 58 -2.82 4.35 -9.60
N TYR A 59 -1.91 4.00 -8.70
CA TYR A 59 -1.76 4.63 -7.40
C TYR A 59 -0.37 5.25 -7.26
N ASP A 60 -0.31 6.50 -6.78
CA ASP A 60 0.92 7.29 -6.64
C ASP A 60 1.46 7.39 -5.20
N GLY A 61 0.84 6.68 -4.24
CA GLY A 61 1.13 6.82 -2.81
C GLY A 61 0.16 7.73 -2.05
N LYS A 62 -0.70 8.47 -2.76
CA LYS A 62 -1.73 9.35 -2.18
C LYS A 62 -3.06 9.25 -2.90
N ASN A 63 -3.04 9.30 -4.23
CA ASN A 63 -4.21 9.31 -5.10
C ASN A 63 -4.26 8.06 -5.97
N SER A 64 -5.48 7.62 -6.25
CA SER A 64 -5.81 6.55 -7.20
C SER A 64 -6.43 7.15 -8.47
N LYS A 65 -6.08 6.59 -9.62
CA LYS A 65 -6.70 6.91 -10.92
C LYS A 65 -7.13 5.63 -11.62
N ASN A 66 -8.40 5.56 -11.99
CA ASN A 66 -9.00 4.40 -12.61
C ASN A 66 -9.06 4.52 -14.13
N TYR A 67 -8.85 3.40 -14.79
CA TYR A 67 -8.91 3.22 -16.23
C TYR A 67 -9.78 2.01 -16.52
N GLY A 68 -10.94 2.24 -17.13
CA GLY A 68 -11.87 1.21 -17.56
C GLY A 68 -12.20 1.36 -19.04
N LYS A 69 -13.32 0.76 -19.44
CA LYS A 69 -13.77 0.75 -20.83
C LYS A 69 -14.02 2.16 -21.40
N LYS A 70 -14.48 3.10 -20.56
CA LYS A 70 -14.77 4.49 -20.97
C LYS A 70 -13.49 5.26 -21.31
N GLU A 71 -12.37 4.87 -20.71
CA GLU A 71 -11.06 5.49 -20.86
C GLU A 71 -10.21 4.81 -21.96
N GLY A 72 -10.80 3.89 -22.73
CA GLY A 72 -10.15 3.20 -23.85
C GLY A 72 -9.49 1.87 -23.50
N LEU A 73 -9.69 1.33 -22.29
CA LEU A 73 -9.19 0.00 -21.94
C LEU A 73 -9.98 -1.06 -22.71
N VAL A 74 -9.29 -1.71 -23.66
CA VAL A 74 -9.90 -2.60 -24.66
C VAL A 74 -10.45 -3.88 -24.05
N ASN A 75 -9.78 -4.42 -23.02
CA ASN A 75 -10.18 -5.63 -22.32
C ASN A 75 -9.94 -5.49 -20.81
N LEU A 76 -10.88 -5.99 -20.01
CA LEU A 76 -10.71 -6.16 -18.58
C LEU A 76 -9.73 -7.29 -18.32
N ILE A 77 -8.99 -7.21 -17.22
CA ILE A 77 -7.98 -8.22 -16.86
C ILE A 77 -8.75 -9.49 -16.49
N PRO A 78 -8.48 -10.64 -17.16
CA PRO A 78 -9.21 -11.89 -16.96
C PRO A 78 -9.05 -12.44 -15.53
#